data_AF-A0ABD2NBR2-F1
#
_entry.id   AF-A0ABD2NBR2-F1
#
_cell.length_a   1.000
_cell.length_b   1.000
_cell.length_c   1.000
_cell.angle_alpha   90.00
_cell.angle_beta   90.00
_cell.angle_gamma   90.00
#
_symmetry.space_group_name_H-M   'P 1'
#
loop_
_entity.id
_entity.type
_entity.pdbx_description
1 polymer ?
#
loop_
_entity_poly.entity_id
_entity_poly.type
_entity_poly.pdbx_seq_one_letter_code
_entity_poly.pdbx_strand_id
1 'polypeptide(L)'
;MSVNALNYQTIFPMKPILGSPNQQDVFIFLTYTSCEGEHKANPALMKLSNAETIEYFRLLHGELCKFICNVNECFNPQLLIHTTVEILMLVINWYAVIIGIAYNFNNPESAAILILNSVFAAVHTVGLFLFLRNAQQLTNTLQAYTAFLIDYSIRVTSPSEFLQLRIFIEKVREYNPFTANGMFVIDLGVAGPIFTNILTYVLVALQFDITV
;
A
#
# COMPACT_ATOMS: atom_id res chain seq x y z
N MET A 1 -4.38 39.91 -4.68
CA MET A 1 -5.77 39.42 -4.63
C MET A 1 -5.71 37.93 -4.32
N SER A 2 -6.38 37.48 -3.26
CA SER A 2 -6.44 36.07 -2.88
C SER A 2 -7.48 35.32 -3.72
N VAL A 3 -7.15 34.10 -4.14
CA VAL A 3 -8.14 33.17 -4.70
C VAL A 3 -8.95 32.61 -3.53
N ASN A 4 -10.13 33.18 -3.29
CA ASN A 4 -10.97 32.83 -2.14
C ASN A 4 -11.43 31.36 -2.10
N ALA A 5 -11.27 30.60 -3.20
CA ALA A 5 -11.58 29.17 -3.25
C ALA A 5 -10.62 28.27 -2.44
N LEU A 6 -9.44 28.79 -2.02
CA LEU A 6 -8.41 28.01 -1.31
C LEU A 6 -8.09 28.51 0.11
N ASN A 7 -8.84 29.49 0.62
CA ASN A 7 -8.50 30.22 1.85
C ASN A 7 -8.80 29.48 3.18
N TYR A 8 -9.10 28.18 3.16
CA TYR A 8 -9.54 27.44 4.35
C TYR A 8 -8.85 26.07 4.49
N GLN A 9 -7.80 26.06 5.33
CA GLN A 9 -7.07 24.92 5.92
C GLN A 9 -6.93 23.62 5.12
N THR A 10 -5.77 23.47 4.47
CA THR A 10 -5.21 22.18 4.01
C THR A 10 -4.74 21.30 5.19
N ILE A 11 -5.19 20.04 5.26
CA ILE A 11 -4.89 19.09 6.37
C ILE A 11 -3.87 18.01 5.94
N PHE A 12 -2.61 18.35 5.61
CA PHE A 12 -1.78 17.45 4.76
C PHE A 12 -0.19 17.60 4.85
N PRO A 13 0.60 16.59 5.38
CA PRO A 13 2.10 16.30 5.53
C PRO A 13 3.25 16.83 4.59
N MET A 14 4.64 16.66 4.73
CA MET A 14 5.70 16.42 3.62
C MET A 14 7.26 16.39 3.95
N LYS A 15 8.11 16.10 2.92
CA LYS A 15 9.17 17.00 2.31
C LYS A 15 9.73 16.49 0.92
N PRO A 16 10.51 17.27 0.12
CA PRO A 16 10.65 17.12 -1.35
C PRO A 16 11.93 16.42 -1.86
N ILE A 17 12.03 16.14 -3.18
CA ILE A 17 13.27 15.72 -3.88
C ILE A 17 13.52 16.57 -5.13
N LEU A 18 14.77 17.02 -5.29
CA LEU A 18 15.31 17.73 -6.45
C LEU A 18 16.67 17.09 -6.82
N GLY A 19 16.79 16.52 -8.02
CA GLY A 19 18.10 16.31 -8.67
C GLY A 19 18.60 14.88 -8.95
N SER A 20 19.10 14.72 -10.19
CA SER A 20 20.08 13.73 -10.69
C SER A 20 19.63 12.30 -11.06
N PRO A 21 20.07 11.76 -12.21
CA PRO A 21 19.87 10.36 -12.59
C PRO A 21 20.87 9.41 -11.90
N ASN A 22 20.58 8.11 -12.01
CA ASN A 22 21.37 6.96 -11.56
C ASN A 22 21.65 6.87 -10.04
N GLN A 23 20.76 6.17 -9.33
CA GLN A 23 21.21 4.97 -8.61
C GLN A 23 20.11 3.91 -8.60
N GLN A 24 20.52 2.65 -8.77
CA GLN A 24 19.64 1.49 -8.79
C GLN A 24 19.24 1.14 -7.34
N ASP A 25 17.94 1.00 -7.09
CA ASP A 25 17.31 0.03 -6.16
C ASP A 25 15.84 0.44 -5.96
N VAL A 26 15.05 0.22 -7.02
CA VAL A 26 13.65 0.67 -7.11
C VAL A 26 12.70 -0.39 -6.55
N PHE A 27 12.71 -0.54 -5.22
CA PHE A 27 11.50 -0.90 -4.47
C PHE A 27 10.67 0.36 -4.23
N ILE A 28 10.18 1.01 -5.30
CA ILE A 28 9.27 2.16 -5.16
C ILE A 28 7.88 1.62 -4.78
N PHE A 29 7.68 1.47 -3.48
CA PHE A 29 6.37 1.72 -2.92
C PHE A 29 6.08 3.22 -3.10
N LEU A 30 4.98 3.55 -3.77
CA LEU A 30 4.49 4.93 -3.84
C LEU A 30 3.97 5.35 -2.46
N THR A 31 4.88 5.74 -1.58
CA THR A 31 4.50 6.37 -0.31
C THR A 31 3.98 7.77 -0.61
N TYR A 32 2.65 7.93 -0.56
CA TYR A 32 1.99 9.24 -0.66
C TYR A 32 2.25 10.05 0.61
N THR A 33 3.45 10.64 0.69
CA THR A 33 3.67 11.82 1.50
C THR A 33 3.00 13.00 0.79
N SER A 34 1.87 13.42 1.35
CA SER A 34 1.24 14.73 1.17
C SER A 34 2.23 15.92 1.19
N CYS A 35 1.84 17.19 0.82
CA CYS A 35 2.69 18.42 1.00
C CYS A 35 2.31 19.57 2.00
N GLU A 36 3.28 19.96 2.86
CA GLU A 36 3.27 20.85 4.06
C GLU A 36 3.74 22.28 3.75
N GLY A 37 4.40 22.49 2.61
CA GLY A 37 4.97 23.79 2.25
C GLY A 37 3.94 24.72 1.62
N GLU A 38 4.11 26.03 1.82
CA GLU A 38 3.47 27.02 0.93
C GLU A 38 4.00 26.85 -0.49
N HIS A 39 3.27 26.10 -1.31
CA HIS A 39 3.51 26.08 -2.74
C HIS A 39 3.00 27.37 -3.34
N LYS A 40 3.91 28.09 -4.02
CA LYS A 40 3.50 28.99 -5.10
C LYS A 40 2.77 28.13 -6.12
N ALA A 41 1.44 28.15 -6.09
CA ALA A 41 0.63 27.44 -7.08
C ALA A 41 1.10 27.86 -8.47
N ASN A 42 1.25 26.88 -9.36
CA ASN A 42 1.81 27.11 -10.69
C ASN A 42 1.06 28.30 -11.34
N PRO A 43 1.75 29.39 -11.76
CA PRO A 43 1.09 30.56 -12.33
C PRO A 43 0.25 30.27 -13.57
N ALA A 44 0.43 29.10 -14.21
CA ALA A 44 -0.46 28.57 -15.24
C ALA A 44 -1.83 28.14 -14.67
N LEU A 45 -1.87 27.44 -13.53
CA LEU A 45 -3.10 27.00 -12.87
C LEU A 45 -3.92 28.19 -12.36
N MET A 46 -3.26 29.26 -11.89
CA MET A 46 -3.94 30.51 -11.47
C MET A 46 -4.70 31.23 -12.60
N LYS A 47 -4.48 30.85 -13.87
CA LYS A 47 -5.17 31.41 -15.04
C LYS A 47 -6.35 30.57 -15.52
N LEU A 48 -6.50 29.35 -15.01
CA LEU A 48 -7.59 28.44 -15.35
C LEU A 48 -8.85 28.79 -14.55
N SER A 49 -10.02 28.54 -15.13
CA SER A 49 -11.26 28.44 -14.35
C SER A 49 -11.22 27.22 -13.41
N ASN A 50 -12.14 27.17 -12.43
CA ASN A 50 -12.29 26.01 -11.56
C ASN A 50 -12.53 24.72 -12.38
N ALA A 51 -13.39 24.77 -13.40
CA ALA A 51 -13.70 23.62 -14.23
C ALA A 51 -12.48 23.10 -15.02
N GLU A 52 -11.66 24.00 -15.58
CA GLU A 52 -10.40 23.65 -16.25
C GLU A 52 -9.34 23.13 -15.26
N THR A 53 -9.34 23.62 -14.03
CA THR A 53 -8.46 23.15 -12.95
C THR A 53 -8.82 21.74 -12.51
N ILE A 54 -10.11 21.43 -12.36
CA ILE A 54 -10.61 20.08 -12.08
C ILE A 54 -10.27 19.12 -13.24
N GLU A 55 -10.47 19.57 -14.49
CA GLU A 55 -10.11 18.79 -15.68
C GLU A 55 -8.60 18.50 -15.73
N TYR A 56 -7.74 19.48 -15.42
CA TYR A 56 -6.30 19.28 -15.29
C TYR A 56 -5.95 18.23 -14.24
N PHE A 57 -6.55 18.29 -13.03
CA PHE A 57 -6.31 17.29 -12.00
C PHE A 57 -6.83 15.90 -12.39
N ARG A 58 -7.94 15.82 -13.11
CA ARG A 58 -8.48 14.57 -13.65
C ARG A 58 -7.53 13.93 -14.68
N LEU A 59 -6.93 14.72 -15.56
CA LEU A 59 -5.93 14.26 -16.53
C LEU A 59 -4.68 13.74 -15.82
N LEU A 60 -4.15 14.50 -14.85
CA LEU A 60 -2.99 14.10 -14.04
C LEU A 60 -3.25 12.80 -13.26
N HIS A 61 -4.45 12.65 -12.69
CA HIS A 61 -4.86 11.39 -12.04
C HIS A 61 -4.91 10.23 -13.05
N GLY A 62 -5.39 10.46 -14.27
CA GLY A 62 -5.38 9.45 -15.34
C GLY A 62 -3.98 8.99 -15.75
N GLU A 63 -3.00 9.89 -15.74
CA GLU A 63 -1.59 9.54 -15.98
C GLU A 63 -1.00 8.71 -14.84
N LEU A 64 -1.26 9.11 -13.58
CA LEU A 64 -0.90 8.35 -12.38
C LEU A 64 -1.52 6.94 -12.37
N CYS A 65 -2.80 6.80 -12.73
CA CYS A 65 -3.47 5.50 -12.83
C CYS A 65 -2.86 4.62 -13.91
N LYS A 66 -2.49 5.15 -15.08
CA LYS A 66 -1.75 4.40 -16.12
C LYS A 66 -0.38 3.94 -15.61
N PHE A 67 0.35 4.80 -14.91
CA PHE A 67 1.62 4.42 -14.29
C PHE A 67 1.45 3.28 -13.28
N ILE A 68 0.46 3.39 -12.38
CA ILE A 68 0.15 2.35 -11.38
C ILE A 68 -0.27 1.04 -12.07
N CYS A 69 -1.08 1.08 -13.14
CA CYS A 69 -1.44 -0.12 -13.91
C CYS A 69 -0.21 -0.79 -14.53
N ASN A 70 0.67 -0.03 -15.19
CA ASN A 70 1.90 -0.57 -15.78
C ASN A 70 2.83 -1.18 -14.71
N VAL A 71 2.91 -0.58 -13.52
CA VAL A 71 3.64 -1.14 -12.37
C VAL A 71 2.97 -2.43 -11.89
N ASN A 72 1.64 -2.44 -11.71
CA ASN A 72 0.89 -3.62 -11.28
C ASN A 72 1.04 -4.78 -12.28
N GLU A 73 0.94 -4.52 -13.59
CA GLU A 73 1.14 -5.54 -14.64
C GLU A 73 2.56 -6.12 -14.63
N CYS A 74 3.59 -5.29 -14.45
CA CYS A 74 4.98 -5.72 -14.39
C CYS A 74 5.29 -6.54 -13.11
N PHE A 75 4.79 -6.08 -11.96
CA PHE A 75 5.06 -6.71 -10.67
C PHE A 75 4.09 -7.83 -10.29
N ASN A 76 2.92 -7.97 -10.93
CA ASN A 76 1.88 -8.99 -10.64
C ASN A 76 2.44 -10.40 -10.38
N PRO A 77 3.34 -10.97 -11.23
CA PRO A 77 3.95 -12.27 -10.97
C PRO A 77 4.92 -12.26 -9.78
N GLN A 78 5.68 -11.18 -9.62
CA GLN A 78 6.62 -11.01 -8.51
C GLN A 78 5.90 -10.86 -7.16
N LEU A 79 4.76 -10.17 -7.11
CA LEU A 79 3.93 -10.03 -5.91
C LEU A 79 3.38 -11.39 -5.45
N LEU A 80 2.94 -12.23 -6.39
CA LEU A 80 2.53 -13.61 -6.11
C LEU A 80 3.70 -14.43 -5.55
N ILE A 81 4.83 -14.48 -6.26
CA ILE A 81 6.01 -15.25 -5.85
C ILE A 81 6.55 -14.79 -4.49
N HIS A 82 6.68 -13.47 -4.28
CA HIS A 82 7.14 -12.90 -3.01
C HIS A 82 6.20 -13.31 -1.87
N THR A 83 4.88 -13.11 -2.03
CA THR A 83 3.91 -13.46 -0.98
C THR A 83 3.93 -14.96 -0.68
N THR A 84 4.06 -15.83 -1.70
CA THR A 84 4.19 -17.29 -1.49
C THR A 84 5.48 -17.66 -0.74
N VAL A 85 6.62 -17.04 -1.06
CA VAL A 85 7.90 -17.29 -0.39
C VAL A 85 7.87 -16.80 1.06
N GLU A 86 7.32 -15.60 1.32
CA GLU A 86 7.16 -15.06 2.68
C GLU A 86 6.28 -15.98 3.55
N ILE A 87 5.15 -16.47 3.01
CA ILE A 87 4.29 -17.42 3.73
C ILE A 87 5.03 -18.73 4.03
N LEU A 88 5.77 -19.28 3.06
CA LEU A 88 6.52 -20.52 3.26
C LEU A 88 7.63 -20.36 4.30
N MET A 89 8.38 -19.25 4.25
CA MET A 89 9.39 -18.91 5.26
C MET A 89 8.76 -18.80 6.65
N LEU A 90 7.60 -18.15 6.77
CA LEU A 90 6.89 -18.02 8.04
C LEU A 90 6.44 -19.37 8.60
N VAL A 91 5.85 -20.26 7.78
CA VAL A 91 5.44 -21.60 8.23
C VAL A 91 6.64 -22.40 8.75
N ILE A 92 7.74 -22.43 8.00
CA ILE A 92 8.94 -23.20 8.37
C ILE A 92 9.57 -22.67 9.66
N ASN A 93 9.78 -21.35 9.76
CA ASN A 93 10.44 -20.76 10.93
C ASN A 93 9.54 -20.82 12.18
N TRP A 94 8.22 -20.59 12.07
CA TRP A 94 7.32 -20.72 13.23
C TRP A 94 7.20 -22.16 13.74
N TYR A 95 7.18 -23.15 12.84
CA TYR A 95 7.24 -24.56 13.21
C TYR A 95 8.54 -24.89 13.97
N ALA A 96 9.70 -24.49 13.43
CA ALA A 96 10.99 -24.70 14.08
C ALA A 96 11.09 -24.01 15.46
N VAL A 97 10.54 -22.79 15.60
CA VAL A 97 10.45 -22.08 16.88
C VAL A 97 9.61 -22.86 17.89
N ILE A 98 8.40 -23.29 17.51
CA ILE A 98 7.50 -23.95 18.47
C ILE A 98 8.00 -25.34 18.86
N ILE A 99 8.58 -26.12 17.95
CA ILE A 99 9.25 -27.38 18.30
C ILE A 99 10.45 -27.15 19.22
N GLY A 100 11.28 -26.13 18.94
CA GLY A 100 12.42 -25.78 19.80
C GLY A 100 12.01 -25.43 21.23
N ILE A 101 10.87 -24.74 21.39
CA ILE A 101 10.28 -24.42 22.70
C ILE A 101 9.67 -25.66 23.36
N ALA A 102 8.94 -26.50 22.61
CA ALA A 102 8.17 -27.62 23.15
C ALA A 102 9.04 -28.80 23.61
N TYR A 103 10.10 -29.13 22.86
CA TYR A 103 10.90 -30.35 23.08
C TYR A 103 12.27 -30.11 23.74
N ASN A 104 12.68 -28.86 23.95
CA ASN A 104 13.89 -28.43 24.67
C ASN A 104 15.13 -29.32 24.39
N PHE A 105 15.63 -29.30 23.15
CA PHE A 105 16.69 -30.21 22.72
C PHE A 105 18.03 -29.98 23.44
N ASN A 106 18.58 -31.05 24.02
CA ASN A 106 19.91 -31.09 24.67
C ASN A 106 21.13 -30.94 23.73
N ASN A 107 20.93 -30.48 22.49
CA ASN A 107 22.02 -30.20 21.55
C ASN A 107 22.60 -28.80 21.87
N PRO A 108 23.94 -28.61 22.01
CA PRO A 108 24.55 -27.29 22.23
C PRO A 108 24.17 -26.22 21.19
N GLU A 109 23.78 -26.60 19.97
CA GLU A 109 23.36 -25.69 18.91
C GLU A 109 21.86 -25.31 18.98
N SER A 110 21.05 -26.00 19.79
CA SER A 110 19.58 -25.83 19.80
C SER A 110 19.14 -24.40 20.11
N ALA A 111 19.79 -23.75 21.08
CA ALA A 111 19.53 -22.36 21.44
C ALA A 111 19.86 -21.39 20.30
N ALA A 112 20.95 -21.62 19.56
CA ALA A 112 21.33 -20.79 18.42
C ALA A 112 20.34 -20.95 17.26
N ILE A 113 19.92 -22.18 16.97
CA ILE A 113 18.90 -22.49 15.96
C ILE A 113 17.56 -21.84 16.32
N LEU A 114 17.12 -21.94 17.59
CA LEU A 114 15.89 -21.32 18.07
C LEU A 114 15.92 -19.79 17.93
N ILE A 115 17.02 -19.14 18.34
CA ILE A 115 17.20 -17.68 18.20
C ILE A 115 17.16 -17.29 16.73
N LEU A 116 17.86 -18.01 15.86
CA LEU A 116 17.92 -17.73 14.42
C LEU A 116 16.53 -17.78 13.79
N ASN A 117 15.79 -18.89 13.98
CA ASN A 117 14.44 -19.05 13.45
C ASN A 117 13.46 -18.02 14.05
N SER A 118 13.63 -17.63 15.32
CA SER A 118 12.82 -16.57 15.95
C SER A 118 13.05 -15.21 15.29
N VAL A 119 14.31 -14.86 14.99
CA VAL A 119 14.67 -13.62 14.30
C VAL A 119 14.14 -13.63 12.86
N PHE A 120 14.31 -14.72 12.12
CA PHE A 120 13.76 -14.85 10.76
C PHE A 120 12.22 -14.75 10.76
N ALA A 121 11.52 -15.48 11.64
CA ALA A 121 10.08 -15.39 11.79
C ALA A 121 9.62 -13.94 12.06
N ALA A 122 10.30 -13.23 12.96
CA ALA A 122 9.99 -11.82 13.26
C ALA A 122 10.24 -10.89 12.07
N VAL A 123 11.38 -11.02 11.38
CA VAL A 123 11.73 -10.19 10.21
C VAL A 123 10.74 -10.40 9.07
N HIS A 124 10.43 -11.65 8.71
CA HIS A 124 9.44 -11.96 7.67
C HIS A 124 8.02 -11.52 8.07
N THR A 125 7.65 -11.63 9.35
CA THR A 125 6.34 -11.16 9.85
C THR A 125 6.20 -9.65 9.69
N VAL A 126 7.24 -8.89 10.07
CA VAL A 126 7.27 -7.43 9.92
C VAL A 126 7.35 -7.02 8.44
N GLY A 127 8.16 -7.70 7.63
CA GLY A 127 8.29 -7.47 6.20
C GLY A 127 6.95 -7.62 5.47
N LEU A 128 6.28 -8.76 5.65
CA LEU A 128 4.96 -9.02 5.10
C LEU A 128 3.92 -7.99 5.60
N PHE A 129 3.92 -7.63 6.88
CA PHE A 129 3.02 -6.60 7.40
C PHE A 129 3.25 -5.23 6.77
N LEU A 130 4.50 -4.80 6.60
CA LEU A 130 4.84 -3.53 5.95
C LEU A 130 4.46 -3.53 4.46
N PHE A 131 4.71 -4.63 3.76
CA PHE A 131 4.29 -4.84 2.37
C PHE A 131 2.77 -4.68 2.20
N LEU A 132 1.97 -5.44 2.98
CA LEU A 132 0.51 -5.36 2.94
C LEU A 132 -0.02 -3.99 3.38
N ARG A 133 0.61 -3.37 4.39
CA ARG A 133 0.27 -2.01 4.85
C ARG A 133 0.48 -0.97 3.75
N ASN A 134 1.58 -1.02 3.01
CA ASN A 134 1.87 -0.05 1.95
C ASN A 134 0.83 -0.13 0.83
N ALA A 135 0.40 -1.34 0.46
CA ALA A 135 -0.67 -1.52 -0.52
C ALA A 135 -2.04 -1.05 0.01
N GLN A 136 -2.36 -1.32 1.28
CA GLN A 136 -3.54 -0.78 1.96
C GLN A 136 -3.54 0.76 1.98
N GLN A 137 -2.38 1.41 2.16
CA GLN A 137 -2.27 2.87 2.18
C GLN A 137 -2.72 3.51 0.86
N LEU A 138 -2.44 2.89 -0.29
CA LEU A 138 -2.95 3.39 -1.57
C LEU A 138 -4.48 3.34 -1.63
N THR A 139 -5.08 2.21 -1.26
CA THR A 139 -6.54 2.03 -1.18
C THR A 139 -7.17 3.07 -0.24
N ASN A 140 -6.57 3.30 0.93
CA ASN A 140 -7.05 4.29 1.90
C ASN A 140 -6.94 5.74 1.37
N THR A 141 -5.83 6.09 0.71
CA THR A 141 -5.64 7.42 0.10
C THR A 141 -6.68 7.69 -0.99
N LEU A 142 -7.03 6.68 -1.80
CA LEU A 142 -8.05 6.83 -2.86
C LEU A 142 -9.47 6.94 -2.28
N GLN A 143 -9.79 6.22 -1.21
CA GLN A 143 -11.04 6.38 -0.49
C GLN A 143 -11.15 7.78 0.13
N ALA A 144 -10.10 8.26 0.79
CA ALA A 144 -10.04 9.61 1.36
C ALA A 144 -10.16 10.71 0.28
N TYR A 145 -9.49 10.52 -0.87
CA TYR A 145 -9.58 11.44 -2.01
C TYR A 145 -10.98 11.46 -2.63
N THR A 146 -11.63 10.29 -2.77
CA THR A 146 -13.02 10.19 -3.23
C THR A 146 -13.97 10.92 -2.27
N ALA A 147 -13.80 10.74 -0.96
CA ALA A 147 -14.60 11.43 0.06
C ALA A 147 -14.41 12.95 0.01
N PHE A 148 -13.18 13.42 -0.18
CA PHE A 148 -12.86 14.84 -0.36
C PHE A 148 -13.56 15.44 -1.60
N LEU A 149 -13.48 14.76 -2.76
CA LEU A 149 -14.16 15.22 -3.98
C LEU A 149 -15.69 15.25 -3.82
N ILE A 150 -16.26 14.31 -3.06
CA ILE A 150 -17.70 14.29 -2.73
C ILE A 150 -18.08 15.46 -1.82
N ASP A 151 -17.33 15.75 -0.75
CA ASP A 151 -17.59 16.93 0.10
C ASP A 151 -17.47 18.24 -0.70
N TYR A 152 -16.45 18.35 -1.55
CA TYR A 152 -16.27 19.48 -2.44
C TYR A 152 -17.49 19.66 -3.37
N SER A 153 -18.10 18.57 -3.85
CA SER A 153 -19.26 18.63 -4.76
C SER A 153 -20.50 19.31 -4.17
N ILE A 154 -20.65 19.30 -2.85
CA ILE A 154 -21.76 19.97 -2.13
C ILE A 154 -21.58 21.50 -2.19
N ARG A 155 -20.36 21.99 -2.44
CA ARG A 155 -19.97 23.41 -2.43
C ARG A 155 -19.94 24.01 -3.84
N VAL A 156 -19.99 23.18 -4.89
CA VAL A 156 -19.93 23.63 -6.28
C VAL A 156 -21.29 24.14 -6.75
N THR A 157 -21.33 25.40 -7.21
CA THR A 157 -22.54 26.04 -7.74
C THR A 157 -22.57 26.14 -9.26
N SER A 158 -21.43 25.95 -9.93
CA SER A 158 -21.32 26.01 -11.40
C SER A 158 -21.66 24.66 -12.05
N PRO A 159 -22.61 24.60 -13.02
CA PRO A 159 -22.96 23.35 -13.69
C PRO A 159 -21.79 22.69 -14.45
N SER A 160 -20.88 23.48 -15.02
CA SER A 160 -19.70 22.95 -15.75
C SER A 160 -18.65 22.37 -14.80
N GLU A 161 -18.44 23.02 -13.66
CA GLU A 161 -17.56 22.57 -12.59
C GLU A 161 -18.09 21.27 -11.95
N PHE A 162 -19.40 21.22 -11.69
CA PHE A 162 -20.07 20.03 -11.15
C PHE A 162 -20.00 18.83 -12.10
N LEU A 163 -20.17 19.07 -13.42
CA LEU A 163 -20.02 18.03 -14.43
C LEU A 163 -18.60 17.45 -14.44
N GLN A 164 -17.57 18.29 -14.44
CA GLN A 164 -16.18 17.82 -14.43
C GLN A 164 -15.83 17.10 -13.14
N LEU A 165 -16.31 17.59 -12.00
CA LEU A 165 -16.11 16.94 -10.70
C LEU A 165 -16.79 15.57 -10.64
N ARG A 166 -18.01 15.43 -11.19
CA ARG A 166 -18.69 14.13 -11.29
C ARG A 166 -17.89 13.15 -12.15
N ILE A 167 -17.43 13.56 -13.32
CA ILE A 167 -16.59 12.72 -14.20
C ILE A 167 -15.30 12.31 -13.49
N PHE A 168 -14.71 13.21 -12.71
CA PHE A 168 -13.52 12.92 -11.91
C PHE A 168 -13.80 11.89 -10.80
N ILE A 169 -14.88 12.04 -10.03
CA ILE A 169 -15.27 11.08 -8.98
C ILE A 169 -15.47 9.68 -9.55
N GLU A 170 -16.15 9.53 -10.69
CA GLU A 170 -16.29 8.21 -11.34
C GLU A 170 -14.93 7.65 -11.78
N LYS A 171 -14.03 8.49 -12.32
CA LYS A 171 -12.68 8.04 -12.71
C LYS A 171 -11.78 7.65 -11.54
N VAL A 172 -11.93 8.26 -10.37
CA VAL A 172 -11.21 7.82 -9.14
C VAL A 172 -11.73 6.47 -8.65
N ARG A 173 -13.01 6.16 -8.86
CA ARG A 173 -13.62 4.86 -8.51
C ARG A 173 -13.20 3.71 -9.42
N GLU A 174 -12.76 3.99 -10.65
CA GLU A 174 -12.20 3.01 -11.59
C GLU A 174 -10.76 2.54 -11.22
N TYR A 175 -10.34 2.71 -9.97
CA TYR A 175 -9.03 2.25 -9.50
C TYR A 175 -8.87 0.73 -9.55
N ASN A 176 -7.75 0.28 -10.12
CA ASN A 176 -7.31 -1.11 -10.10
C ASN A 176 -6.41 -1.39 -8.88
N PRO A 177 -6.85 -2.23 -7.91
CA PRO A 177 -6.01 -2.61 -6.78
C PRO A 177 -4.79 -3.44 -7.22
N PHE A 178 -3.73 -3.43 -6.41
CA PHE A 178 -2.61 -4.36 -6.56
C PHE A 178 -3.09 -5.80 -6.34
N THR A 179 -2.67 -6.73 -7.20
CA THR A 179 -3.06 -8.14 -7.09
C THR A 179 -1.86 -9.08 -7.12
N ALA A 180 -2.02 -10.27 -6.55
CA ALA A 180 -1.12 -11.39 -6.81
C ALA A 180 -1.56 -12.10 -8.10
N ASN A 181 -1.27 -11.52 -9.27
CA ASN A 181 -1.63 -12.09 -10.58
C ASN A 181 -3.13 -12.48 -10.68
N GLY A 182 -4.02 -11.62 -10.18
CA GLY A 182 -5.48 -11.86 -10.15
C GLY A 182 -5.99 -12.87 -9.11
N MET A 183 -5.12 -13.56 -8.36
CA MET A 183 -5.54 -14.57 -7.37
C MET A 183 -6.17 -13.95 -6.11
N PHE A 184 -5.60 -12.83 -5.64
CA PHE A 184 -6.10 -12.07 -4.49
C PHE A 184 -5.59 -10.62 -4.56
N VAL A 185 -6.26 -9.72 -3.84
CA VAL A 185 -5.83 -8.33 -3.66
C VAL A 185 -4.72 -8.27 -2.61
N ILE A 186 -3.67 -7.49 -2.87
CA ILE A 186 -2.60 -7.23 -1.91
C ILE A 186 -3.06 -6.07 -1.01
N ASP A 187 -3.53 -6.38 0.20
CA ASP A 187 -3.92 -5.40 1.21
C ASP A 187 -3.82 -5.96 2.64
N LEU A 188 -4.21 -5.20 3.68
CA LEU A 188 -4.17 -5.71 5.05
C LEU A 188 -5.32 -6.70 5.37
N GLY A 189 -6.33 -6.80 4.51
CA GLY A 189 -7.43 -7.76 4.64
C GLY A 189 -6.97 -9.21 4.51
N VAL A 190 -5.98 -9.49 3.66
CA VAL A 190 -5.41 -10.85 3.53
C VAL A 190 -4.48 -11.26 4.67
N ALA A 191 -4.03 -10.32 5.51
CA ALA A 191 -3.12 -10.62 6.63
C ALA A 191 -3.74 -11.61 7.64
N GLY A 192 -5.00 -11.40 8.04
CA GLY A 192 -5.71 -12.28 8.97
C GLY A 192 -5.75 -13.74 8.49
N PRO A 193 -6.30 -14.02 7.29
CA PRO A 193 -6.28 -15.35 6.68
C PRO A 193 -4.87 -15.97 6.57
N ILE A 194 -3.83 -15.17 6.25
CA ILE A 194 -2.45 -15.66 6.22
C ILE A 194 -1.98 -16.13 7.61
N PHE A 195 -2.16 -15.31 8.65
CA PHE A 195 -1.80 -15.69 10.02
C PHE A 195 -2.58 -16.91 10.53
N THR A 196 -3.89 -16.99 10.24
CA THR A 196 -4.70 -18.16 10.59
C THR A 196 -4.17 -19.42 9.90
N ASN A 197 -3.88 -19.37 8.59
CA ASN A 197 -3.33 -20.51 7.86
C ASN A 197 -1.97 -20.95 8.40
N ILE A 198 -1.05 -20.02 8.68
CA ILE A 198 0.27 -20.33 9.27
C ILE A 198 0.07 -21.05 10.61
N LEU A 199 -0.78 -20.51 11.50
CA LEU A 199 -1.07 -21.12 12.79
C LEU A 199 -1.70 -22.51 12.64
N THR A 200 -2.65 -22.68 11.72
CA THR A 200 -3.27 -23.98 11.43
C THR A 200 -2.23 -25.00 10.96
N TYR A 201 -1.35 -24.67 10.00
CA TYR A 201 -0.33 -25.59 9.53
C TYR A 201 0.64 -26.00 10.64
N VAL A 202 1.10 -25.06 11.46
CA VAL A 202 2.01 -25.36 12.56
C VAL A 202 1.34 -26.21 13.64
N LEU A 203 0.09 -25.90 14.04
CA LEU A 203 -0.65 -26.70 15.02
C LEU A 203 -0.95 -28.12 14.52
N VAL A 204 -1.28 -28.29 13.24
CA VAL A 204 -1.51 -29.60 12.63
C VAL A 204 -0.22 -30.42 12.58
N ALA A 205 0.92 -29.81 12.21
CA ALA A 205 2.20 -30.49 12.21
C ALA A 205 2.59 -30.97 13.62
N LEU A 206 2.45 -30.12 14.63
CA LEU A 206 2.69 -30.48 16.04
C LEU A 206 1.78 -31.62 16.53
N GLN A 207 0.54 -31.72 16.06
CA GLN A 207 -0.34 -32.84 16.40
C GLN A 207 0.18 -34.17 15.86
N PHE A 208 0.76 -34.17 14.66
CA PHE A 208 1.40 -35.37 14.08
C PHE A 208 2.70 -35.74 14.81
N ASP A 209 3.54 -34.78 15.19
CA ASP A 209 4.78 -35.06 15.94
C ASP A 209 4.54 -35.51 17.40
N ILE A 210 3.38 -35.20 17.98
CA ILE A 210 2.98 -35.65 19.33
C ILE A 210 2.31 -37.04 19.30
N THR A 211 1.87 -37.54 18.13
CA THR A 211 1.18 -38.83 17.99
C THR A 211 2.07 -39.99 17.51
N VAL A 212 3.38 -39.78 17.41
CA VAL A 212 4.41 -40.79 17.10
C VAL A 212 5.26 -41.11 18.34
#